data_AF-A0A4U2ZJB7-F1
#
_entry.id   AF-A0A4U2ZJB7-F1
#
_cell.length_a   1.000
_cell.length_b   1.000
_cell.length_c   1.000
_cell.angle_alpha   90.00
_cell.angle_beta   90.00
_cell.angle_gamma   90.00
#
_symmetry.space_group_name_H-M   'P 1'
#
loop_
_entity.id
_entity.type
_entity.pdbx_description
1 polymer ?
#
loop_
_entity_poly.entity_id
_entity_poly.type
_entity_poly.pdbx_seq_one_letter_code
_entity_poly.pdbx_strand_id
1 'polypeptide(L)'
;VDGRYTIKLTHFMNEETEKANPYVYISPVVFTKAFFKLSVAAKKLFLDIAMQQHTETTLKRSLDKQDERGNKTHFGGMYRFLHKKYPHQIRAVIEELTTALPCTGNPLFKICKMQKGVKHTKRYTTLYLSIHSDFLCTKESGEEQHRDPFTPKATYARKAKFIEAVLQEMNIGELSADMNKFIHVLKYTCHRQIRSVIRGLRDMVDRKEGYPTKIVYTLKKLLHQTSQYQILDTAAKEGIYPLIAQHVPKERNSDREQTVFNFGLHYSMYSLRNIKKMFKNVHALLKQKFAVPVTEESYHRNYLKYQEETLFRKYAYDQGVNLHAYIALEIEMREKLKVRGHKERTIPSDVREWFIEAIDKLPQEKLRVIELPKQFNLLEFMRTFERLVRAGVTITAPDQVLTAMEIK
;
A
#
# COMPACT_ATOMS: atom_id res chain seq x y z
N VAL A 1 -10.61 7.79 8.84
CA VAL A 1 -11.21 6.49 8.41
C VAL A 1 -10.90 6.32 6.94
N ASP A 2 -9.85 5.56 6.60
CA ASP A 2 -9.50 5.25 5.20
C ASP A 2 -10.64 4.40 4.61
N GLY A 3 -11.43 4.98 3.70
CA GLY A 3 -12.66 4.41 3.11
C GLY A 3 -12.47 3.16 2.24
N ARG A 4 -11.71 2.18 2.71
CA ARG A 4 -11.31 0.97 1.98
C ARG A 4 -12.17 -0.25 2.31
N TYR A 5 -13.07 -0.14 3.30
CA TYR A 5 -14.05 -1.17 3.61
C TYR A 5 -15.43 -0.64 3.27
N THR A 6 -15.98 -1.04 2.13
CA THR A 6 -17.38 -0.81 1.77
C THR A 6 -18.13 -2.10 2.05
N ILE A 7 -18.56 -2.29 3.30
CA ILE A 7 -19.50 -3.37 3.63
C ILE A 7 -20.87 -2.87 3.16
N LYS A 8 -21.28 -3.27 1.95
CA LYS A 8 -22.61 -2.96 1.43
C LYS A 8 -23.60 -3.95 2.03
N LEU A 9 -24.33 -3.52 3.04
CA LEU A 9 -25.59 -4.18 3.42
C LEU A 9 -26.58 -3.89 2.29
N THR A 10 -26.98 -4.91 1.54
CA THR A 10 -27.96 -4.79 0.45
C THR A 10 -29.27 -4.19 0.99
N HIS A 11 -29.80 -3.16 0.32
CA HIS A 11 -31.03 -2.42 0.69
C HIS A 11 -30.99 -1.63 2.02
N PHE A 12 -29.80 -1.39 2.60
CA PHE A 12 -29.66 -0.51 3.76
C PHE A 12 -29.93 0.96 3.41
N MET A 13 -29.51 1.37 2.22
CA MET A 13 -29.73 2.71 1.69
C MET A 13 -30.96 2.68 0.76
N ASN A 14 -31.89 3.61 0.96
CA ASN A 14 -32.98 3.81 0.02
C ASN A 14 -32.42 4.45 -1.25
N GLU A 15 -32.58 3.77 -2.39
CA GLU A 15 -32.03 4.17 -3.69
C GLU A 15 -32.58 5.52 -4.17
N GLU A 16 -33.79 5.91 -3.75
CA GLU A 16 -34.42 7.17 -4.15
C GLU A 16 -33.99 8.37 -3.30
N THR A 17 -33.66 8.15 -2.02
CA THR A 17 -33.41 9.24 -1.06
C THR A 17 -31.96 9.32 -0.59
N GLU A 18 -31.12 8.37 -0.99
CA GLU A 18 -29.73 8.20 -0.53
C GLU A 18 -29.58 8.21 1.00
N LYS A 19 -30.66 7.95 1.74
CA LYS A 19 -30.68 7.89 3.19
C LYS A 19 -30.80 6.44 3.64
N ALA A 20 -30.19 6.15 4.79
CA ALA A 20 -30.36 4.87 5.45
C ALA A 20 -31.85 4.64 5.76
N ASN A 21 -32.36 3.45 5.44
CA ASN A 21 -33.69 3.05 5.85
C ASN A 21 -33.76 3.04 7.39
N PRO A 22 -34.86 3.55 8.00
CA PRO A 22 -35.00 3.53 9.44
C PRO A 22 -35.06 2.08 9.93
N TYR A 23 -34.13 1.72 10.82
CA TYR A 23 -34.12 0.44 11.51
C TYR A 23 -34.89 0.57 12.82
N VAL A 24 -35.77 -0.39 13.09
CA VAL A 24 -36.48 -0.47 14.35
C VAL A 24 -36.25 -1.83 15.00
N TYR A 25 -36.00 -1.81 16.30
CA TYR A 25 -35.90 -3.00 17.13
C TYR A 25 -37.30 -3.53 17.39
N ILE A 26 -37.51 -4.82 17.11
CA ILE A 26 -38.78 -5.50 17.31
C ILE A 26 -38.50 -6.77 18.12
N SER A 27 -39.40 -7.08 19.05
CA SER A 27 -39.27 -8.27 19.89
C SER A 27 -39.15 -9.56 19.04
N PRO A 28 -38.26 -10.50 19.42
CA PRO A 28 -38.11 -11.79 18.73
C PRO A 28 -39.40 -12.61 18.61
N VAL A 29 -40.43 -12.26 19.38
CA VAL A 29 -41.77 -12.87 19.31
C VAL A 29 -42.32 -12.89 17.89
N VAL A 30 -41.96 -11.92 17.04
CA VAL A 30 -42.40 -11.90 15.62
C VAL A 30 -41.95 -13.10 14.81
N PHE A 31 -40.87 -13.78 15.23
CA PHE A 31 -40.35 -14.99 14.57
C PHE A 31 -40.96 -16.28 15.11
N THR A 32 -41.85 -16.21 16.11
CA THR A 32 -42.45 -17.40 16.72
C THR A 32 -43.60 -17.97 15.90
N LYS A 33 -43.77 -19.29 15.91
CA LYS A 33 -44.91 -19.97 15.27
C LYS A 33 -46.26 -19.46 15.76
N ALA A 34 -46.35 -19.07 17.03
CA ALA A 34 -47.58 -18.52 17.62
C ALA A 34 -47.93 -17.16 17.00
N PHE A 35 -46.95 -16.26 16.85
CA PHE A 35 -47.15 -14.99 16.14
C PHE A 35 -47.53 -15.19 14.67
N PHE A 36 -46.90 -16.16 13.99
CA PHE A 36 -47.24 -16.49 12.61
C PHE A 36 -48.67 -17.01 12.40
N LYS A 37 -49.34 -17.53 13.44
CA LYS A 37 -50.74 -17.96 13.36
C LYS A 37 -51.75 -16.80 13.44
N LEU A 38 -51.34 -15.62 13.91
CA LEU A 38 -52.21 -14.45 14.03
C LEU A 38 -52.69 -13.96 12.65
N SER A 39 -53.84 -13.26 12.64
CA SER A 39 -54.35 -12.64 11.43
C SER A 39 -53.37 -11.59 10.88
N VAL A 40 -53.41 -11.37 9.56
CA VAL A 40 -52.58 -10.33 8.91
C VAL A 40 -52.85 -8.94 9.50
N ALA A 41 -54.10 -8.68 9.91
CA ALA A 41 -54.48 -7.42 10.56
C ALA A 41 -53.82 -7.27 11.94
N ALA A 42 -53.83 -8.31 12.77
CA ALA A 42 -53.16 -8.31 14.07
C ALA A 42 -51.65 -8.10 13.93
N LYS A 43 -51.00 -8.80 12.98
CA LYS A 43 -49.56 -8.64 12.70
C LYS A 43 -49.22 -7.22 12.25
N LYS A 44 -50.01 -6.65 11.33
CA LYS A 44 -49.83 -5.26 10.85
C LYS A 44 -49.94 -4.27 12.01
N LEU A 45 -50.96 -4.43 12.87
CA LEU A 45 -51.17 -3.54 14.01
C LEU A 45 -50.04 -3.65 15.03
N PHE A 46 -49.60 -4.87 15.34
CA PHE A 46 -48.47 -5.09 16.25
C PHE A 46 -47.18 -4.44 15.71
N LEU A 47 -46.83 -4.68 14.44
CA LEU A 47 -45.62 -4.14 13.85
C LEU A 47 -45.64 -2.60 13.78
N ASP A 48 -46.74 -1.98 13.38
CA ASP A 48 -46.85 -0.51 13.32
C ASP A 48 -46.63 0.14 14.69
N ILE A 49 -47.23 -0.44 15.74
CA ILE A 49 -47.12 0.08 17.10
C ILE A 49 -45.76 -0.23 17.71
N ALA A 50 -45.22 -1.43 17.48
CA ALA A 50 -43.88 -1.82 17.96
C ALA A 50 -42.80 -0.95 17.34
N MET A 51 -43.00 -0.51 16.10
CA MET A 51 -42.06 0.39 15.43
C MET A 51 -42.05 1.82 16.02
N GLN A 52 -43.09 2.20 16.77
CA GLN A 52 -43.26 3.56 17.30
C GLN A 52 -43.08 3.62 18.81
N GLN A 53 -43.35 2.53 19.53
CA GLN A 53 -43.25 2.45 20.99
C GLN A 53 -41.90 1.88 21.40
N HIS A 54 -41.03 2.74 21.93
CA HIS A 54 -39.77 2.35 22.58
C HIS A 54 -39.87 2.39 24.12
N THR A 55 -40.96 2.94 24.64
CA THR A 55 -41.28 3.06 26.06
C THR A 55 -42.77 2.76 26.28
N GLU A 56 -43.17 2.46 27.52
CA GLU A 56 -44.57 2.21 27.91
C GLU A 56 -45.42 3.48 27.77
N THR A 57 -45.83 3.78 26.53
CA THR A 57 -46.72 4.88 26.21
C THR A 57 -48.03 4.34 25.66
N THR A 58 -49.11 5.11 25.82
CA THR A 58 -50.39 4.80 25.20
C THR A 58 -50.54 5.59 23.91
N LEU A 59 -50.55 4.91 22.77
CA LEU A 59 -50.82 5.54 21.48
C LEU A 59 -52.32 5.60 21.23
N LYS A 60 -52.76 6.76 20.74
CA LYS A 60 -54.14 7.01 20.33
C LYS A 60 -54.22 6.96 18.80
N ARG A 61 -55.08 6.09 18.28
CA ARG A 61 -55.36 5.93 16.85
C ARG A 61 -56.84 6.13 16.58
N SER A 62 -57.17 6.83 15.51
CA SER A 62 -58.56 7.03 15.10
C SER A 62 -59.02 5.96 14.12
N LEU A 63 -60.28 5.56 14.26
CA LEU A 63 -60.84 4.48 13.47
C LEU A 63 -61.21 4.95 12.05
N ASP A 64 -61.74 6.17 11.95
CA ASP A 64 -62.21 6.78 10.71
C ASP A 64 -61.11 7.57 9.99
N LYS A 65 -61.37 8.01 8.74
CA LYS A 65 -60.40 8.75 7.90
C LYS A 65 -60.02 10.12 8.49
N GLN A 66 -60.92 10.71 9.26
CA GLN A 66 -60.72 12.00 9.92
C GLN A 66 -60.96 11.86 11.42
N ASP A 67 -60.19 12.60 12.22
CA ASP A 67 -60.40 12.72 13.66
C ASP A 67 -61.69 13.50 13.98
N GLU A 68 -62.16 13.45 15.23
CA GLU A 68 -63.25 14.32 15.75
C GLU A 68 -62.96 15.84 15.63
N ARG A 69 -61.72 16.19 15.29
CA ARG A 69 -61.23 17.56 15.04
C ARG A 69 -61.05 17.88 13.54
N GLY A 70 -61.36 16.94 12.64
CA GLY A 70 -61.25 17.13 11.18
C GLY A 70 -59.86 16.85 10.58
N ASN A 71 -58.88 16.49 11.42
CA ASN A 71 -57.51 16.21 10.96
C ASN A 71 -57.43 14.88 10.20
N LYS A 72 -56.52 14.81 9.21
CA LYS A 72 -56.21 13.55 8.51
C LYS A 72 -55.55 12.58 9.48
N THR A 73 -56.01 11.34 9.46
CA THR A 73 -55.59 10.30 10.39
C THR A 73 -54.41 9.50 9.86
N HIS A 74 -53.64 8.91 10.78
CA HIS A 74 -52.54 7.98 10.44
C HIS A 74 -53.05 6.85 9.53
N PHE A 75 -52.42 6.69 8.36
CA PHE A 75 -52.83 5.77 7.29
C PHE A 75 -54.30 5.86 6.84
N GLY A 76 -54.97 6.99 7.08
CA GLY A 76 -56.37 7.19 6.72
C GLY A 76 -57.35 6.36 7.56
N GLY A 77 -56.97 6.01 8.79
CA GLY A 77 -57.84 5.41 9.80
C GLY A 77 -57.66 3.89 9.93
N MET A 78 -57.91 3.36 11.13
CA MET A 78 -57.71 1.94 11.42
C MET A 78 -58.60 1.01 10.58
N TYR A 79 -59.80 1.44 10.17
CA TYR A 79 -60.63 0.65 9.24
C TYR A 79 -59.94 0.41 7.90
N ARG A 80 -59.31 1.47 7.34
CA ARG A 80 -58.57 1.36 6.08
C ARG A 80 -57.29 0.57 6.26
N PHE A 81 -56.52 0.86 7.31
CA PHE A 81 -55.24 0.23 7.59
C PHE A 81 -55.36 -1.29 7.83
N LEU A 82 -56.36 -1.71 8.61
CA LEU A 82 -56.60 -3.12 8.95
C LEU A 82 -57.49 -3.84 7.91
N HIS A 83 -57.94 -3.15 6.87
CA HIS A 83 -58.89 -3.64 5.88
C HIS A 83 -60.16 -4.23 6.52
N LYS A 84 -60.67 -3.58 7.57
CA LYS A 84 -61.90 -3.96 8.27
C LYS A 84 -62.99 -2.93 8.02
N LYS A 85 -64.24 -3.38 7.89
CA LYS A 85 -65.40 -2.51 7.62
C LYS A 85 -66.20 -2.14 8.86
N TYR A 86 -66.20 -3.02 9.88
CA TYR A 86 -67.10 -2.90 11.02
C TYR A 86 -66.36 -2.96 12.37
N PRO A 87 -66.91 -2.32 13.44
CA PRO A 87 -66.29 -2.31 14.76
C PRO A 87 -66.04 -3.71 15.36
N HIS A 88 -66.95 -4.67 15.13
CA HIS A 88 -66.81 -6.03 15.67
C HIS A 88 -65.59 -6.77 15.08
N GLN A 89 -65.22 -6.46 13.84
CA GLN A 89 -64.03 -7.04 13.21
C GLN A 89 -62.75 -6.48 13.81
N ILE A 90 -62.77 -5.22 14.26
CA ILE A 90 -61.66 -4.64 15.02
C ILE A 90 -61.60 -5.26 16.41
N ARG A 91 -62.74 -5.49 17.07
CA ARG A 91 -62.78 -6.20 18.35
C ARG A 91 -62.18 -7.61 18.27
N ALA A 92 -62.43 -8.36 17.21
CA ALA A 92 -61.78 -9.66 17.01
C ALA A 92 -60.26 -9.55 16.91
N VAL A 93 -59.74 -8.51 16.25
CA VAL A 93 -58.28 -8.23 16.20
C VAL A 93 -57.75 -7.81 17.57
N ILE A 94 -58.51 -7.04 18.34
CA ILE A 94 -58.16 -6.68 19.72
C ILE A 94 -58.07 -7.94 20.57
N GLU A 95 -59.05 -8.83 20.47
CA GLU A 95 -59.11 -10.09 21.22
C GLU A 95 -57.91 -10.99 20.90
N GLU A 96 -57.55 -11.15 19.60
CA GLU A 96 -56.33 -11.87 19.18
C GLU A 96 -55.05 -11.29 19.81
N LEU A 97 -54.96 -9.96 19.96
CA LEU A 97 -53.79 -9.26 20.46
C LEU A 97 -53.72 -9.18 22.00
N THR A 98 -54.87 -9.28 22.67
CA THR A 98 -54.98 -9.31 24.14
C THR A 98 -55.02 -10.73 24.71
N THR A 99 -55.13 -11.76 23.85
CA THR A 99 -55.04 -13.15 24.27
C THR A 99 -53.57 -13.51 24.53
N ALA A 100 -53.32 -14.18 25.65
CA ALA A 100 -51.98 -14.64 26.01
C ALA A 100 -51.42 -15.60 24.95
N LEU A 101 -50.20 -15.33 24.48
CA LEU A 101 -49.52 -16.24 23.56
C LEU A 101 -49.00 -17.47 24.33
N PRO A 102 -49.19 -18.68 23.80
CA PRO A 102 -48.80 -19.92 24.49
C PRO A 102 -47.28 -20.04 24.70
N CYS A 103 -46.46 -19.32 23.93
CA CYS A 103 -45.01 -19.34 24.04
C CYS A 103 -44.44 -18.44 25.15
N THR A 104 -45.16 -17.39 25.54
CA THR A 104 -44.67 -16.35 26.46
C THR A 104 -45.57 -16.18 27.68
N GLY A 105 -46.78 -16.73 27.67
CA GLY A 105 -47.78 -16.58 28.75
C GLY A 105 -48.42 -15.20 28.84
N ASN A 106 -47.83 -14.19 28.18
CA ASN A 106 -48.28 -12.79 28.22
C ASN A 106 -48.92 -12.34 26.88
N PRO A 107 -49.89 -11.42 26.92
CA PRO A 107 -50.54 -10.86 25.74
C PRO A 107 -49.65 -9.83 25.06
N LEU A 108 -49.72 -9.71 23.73
CA LEU A 108 -48.90 -8.77 22.96
C LEU A 108 -49.15 -7.30 23.35
N PHE A 109 -50.41 -6.97 23.66
CA PHE A 109 -50.82 -5.65 24.09
C PHE A 109 -51.25 -5.64 25.55
N LYS A 110 -50.72 -4.69 26.33
CA LYS A 110 -51.17 -4.36 27.69
C LYS A 110 -52.47 -3.55 27.66
N ILE A 111 -52.59 -2.61 26.72
CA ILE A 111 -53.79 -1.81 26.51
C ILE A 111 -54.17 -1.89 25.04
N CYS A 112 -55.37 -2.43 24.77
CA CYS A 112 -55.96 -2.41 23.44
C CYS A 112 -57.48 -2.20 23.60
N LYS A 113 -57.93 -0.94 23.60
CA LYS A 113 -59.33 -0.61 23.93
C LYS A 113 -59.92 0.40 22.94
N MET A 114 -61.17 0.17 22.54
CA MET A 114 -61.95 1.11 21.74
C MET A 114 -62.73 2.06 22.65
N GLN A 115 -62.62 3.36 22.42
CA GLN A 115 -63.38 4.39 23.14
C GLN A 115 -64.37 5.08 22.20
N LYS A 116 -65.56 5.37 22.75
CA LYS A 116 -66.57 6.18 22.06
C LYS A 116 -66.15 7.63 22.05
N GLY A 117 -66.59 8.35 21.02
CA GLY A 117 -66.19 9.74 20.86
C GLY A 117 -66.76 10.67 21.91
N VAL A 118 -66.04 11.77 22.18
CA VAL A 118 -66.50 12.80 23.12
C VAL A 118 -67.67 13.57 22.50
N LYS A 119 -67.59 13.87 21.19
CA LYS A 119 -68.69 14.48 20.43
C LYS A 119 -69.72 13.46 19.93
N HIS A 120 -69.29 12.24 19.63
CA HIS A 120 -70.13 11.17 19.08
C HIS A 120 -70.27 10.01 20.07
N THR A 121 -71.11 10.18 21.09
CA THR A 121 -71.28 9.23 22.21
C THR A 121 -71.83 7.85 21.80
N LYS A 122 -72.40 7.71 20.60
CA LYS A 122 -72.93 6.44 20.08
C LYS A 122 -71.92 5.63 19.25
N ARG A 123 -70.84 6.24 18.76
CA ARG A 123 -69.89 5.63 17.82
C ARG A 123 -68.51 5.49 18.44
N TYR A 124 -67.84 4.37 18.17
CA TYR A 124 -66.41 4.24 18.46
C TYR A 124 -65.62 5.08 17.48
N THR A 125 -64.80 5.97 18.01
CA THR A 125 -63.99 6.90 17.19
C THR A 125 -62.50 6.64 17.36
N THR A 126 -62.08 6.14 18.54
CA THR A 126 -60.67 6.06 18.92
C THR A 126 -60.30 4.70 19.49
N LEU A 127 -59.04 4.31 19.27
CA LEU A 127 -58.41 3.08 19.69
C LEU A 127 -57.15 3.43 20.49
N TYR A 128 -57.06 2.93 21.71
CA TYR A 128 -55.92 3.10 22.60
C TYR A 128 -55.08 1.83 22.59
N LEU A 129 -53.78 2.00 22.31
CA LEU A 129 -52.84 0.92 22.02
C LEU A 129 -51.58 1.08 22.87
N SER A 130 -51.17 0.02 23.56
CA SER A 130 -49.92 -0.06 24.31
C SER A 130 -49.43 -1.51 24.34
N ILE A 131 -48.18 -1.72 23.92
CA ILE A 131 -47.52 -3.02 23.92
C ILE A 131 -47.14 -3.41 25.36
N HIS A 132 -47.12 -4.72 25.63
CA HIS A 132 -46.67 -5.24 26.92
C HIS A 132 -45.17 -5.00 27.13
N SER A 133 -44.76 -4.72 28.38
CA SER A 133 -43.37 -4.42 28.77
C SER A 133 -42.36 -5.42 28.20
N ASP A 134 -42.69 -6.70 28.26
CA ASP A 134 -41.82 -7.81 27.85
C ASP A 134 -41.53 -7.85 26.35
N PHE A 135 -42.34 -7.13 25.55
CA PHE A 135 -42.17 -7.05 24.10
C PHE A 135 -41.64 -5.68 23.66
N LEU A 136 -41.39 -4.76 24.60
CA LEU A 136 -40.69 -3.51 24.32
C LEU A 136 -39.19 -3.78 24.26
N CYS A 137 -38.58 -3.48 23.12
CA CYS A 137 -37.13 -3.57 22.96
C CYS A 137 -36.52 -2.19 23.17
N THR A 138 -35.70 -2.04 24.20
CA THR A 138 -34.84 -0.88 24.36
C THR A 138 -33.51 -1.11 23.66
N LYS A 139 -32.89 -0.03 23.17
CA LYS A 139 -31.54 -0.09 22.65
C LYS A 139 -30.58 -0.14 23.83
N GLU A 140 -30.02 -1.31 24.12
CA GLU A 140 -28.87 -1.40 25.02
C GLU A 140 -27.68 -0.70 24.35
N SER A 141 -27.22 0.38 24.97
CA SER A 141 -26.03 1.11 24.52
C SER A 141 -24.80 0.46 25.15
N GLY A 142 -24.53 -0.78 24.78
CA GLY A 142 -23.31 -1.48 25.16
C GLY A 142 -22.14 -1.05 24.27
N GLU A 143 -20.94 -0.91 24.86
CA GLU A 143 -19.67 -0.83 24.12
C GLU A 143 -19.39 -2.13 23.35
N GLU A 144 -20.04 -3.23 23.75
CA GLU A 144 -19.92 -4.54 23.13
C GLU A 144 -20.78 -4.63 21.86
N GLN A 145 -20.10 -4.57 20.72
CA GLN A 145 -20.69 -4.82 19.41
C GLN A 145 -21.05 -6.31 19.30
N HIS A 146 -22.27 -6.70 19.68
CA HIS A 146 -22.77 -8.09 19.58
C HIS A 146 -22.89 -8.64 18.14
N ARG A 147 -22.65 -7.80 17.12
CA ARG A 147 -22.41 -8.32 15.76
C ARG A 147 -20.92 -8.56 15.65
N ASP A 148 -20.51 -9.82 15.54
CA ASP A 148 -19.18 -10.19 15.04
C ASP A 148 -18.95 -9.38 13.76
N PRO A 149 -18.13 -8.31 13.81
CA PRO A 149 -17.79 -7.60 12.60
C PRO A 149 -17.09 -8.63 11.74
N PHE A 150 -17.51 -8.82 10.48
CA PHE A 150 -16.79 -9.73 9.58
C PHE A 150 -15.31 -9.39 9.63
N THR A 151 -14.52 -10.25 10.28
CA THR A 151 -13.10 -9.98 10.43
C THR A 151 -12.51 -10.13 9.03
N PRO A 152 -11.90 -9.06 8.48
CA PRO A 152 -11.35 -9.13 7.14
C PRO A 152 -10.29 -10.23 7.12
N LYS A 153 -10.44 -11.19 6.19
CA LYS A 153 -9.51 -12.31 6.06
C LYS A 153 -8.08 -11.78 5.90
N ALA A 154 -7.21 -12.11 6.85
CA ALA A 154 -5.81 -11.69 6.85
C ALA A 154 -5.11 -12.25 5.61
N THR A 155 -5.03 -11.43 4.56
CA THR A 155 -4.39 -11.80 3.30
C THR A 155 -2.87 -11.65 3.48
N TYR A 156 -2.08 -12.64 3.05
CA TYR A 156 -0.60 -12.68 3.20
C TYR A 156 -0.06 -12.86 4.63
N ALA A 157 -0.71 -13.66 5.48
CA ALA A 157 -0.30 -13.91 6.87
C ALA A 157 1.19 -14.29 7.06
N ARG A 158 1.75 -15.16 6.21
CA ARG A 158 3.18 -15.54 6.28
C ARG A 158 4.11 -14.34 6.08
N LYS A 159 3.74 -13.43 5.17
CA LYS A 159 4.54 -12.25 4.84
C LYS A 159 4.41 -11.17 5.92
N ALA A 160 3.21 -11.02 6.47
CA ALA A 160 2.95 -10.16 7.63
C ALA A 160 3.83 -10.56 8.82
N LYS A 161 3.82 -11.85 9.19
CA LYS A 161 4.67 -12.39 10.27
C LYS A 161 6.15 -12.16 10.02
N PHE A 162 6.61 -12.32 8.78
CA PHE A 162 8.02 -12.04 8.44
C PHE A 162 8.36 -10.55 8.61
N ILE A 163 7.50 -9.65 8.13
CA ILE A 163 7.70 -8.20 8.28
C ILE A 163 7.70 -7.82 9.75
N GLU A 164 6.77 -8.36 10.54
CA GLU A 164 6.67 -8.14 11.98
C GLU A 164 7.92 -8.60 12.72
N ALA A 165 8.41 -9.81 12.44
CA ALA A 165 9.64 -10.32 13.02
C ALA A 165 10.85 -9.42 12.70
N VAL A 166 10.98 -8.96 11.45
CA VAL A 166 12.07 -8.05 11.06
C VAL A 166 11.93 -6.66 11.70
N LEU A 167 10.72 -6.16 11.90
CA LEU A 167 10.49 -4.90 12.62
C LEU A 167 10.87 -5.02 14.11
N GLN A 168 10.55 -6.16 14.73
CA GLN A 168 10.93 -6.47 16.11
C GLN A 168 12.45 -6.64 16.26
N GLU A 169 13.10 -7.39 15.36
CA GLU A 169 14.58 -7.55 15.31
C GLU A 169 15.30 -6.19 15.25
N MET A 170 14.66 -5.19 14.63
CA MET A 170 15.24 -3.88 14.39
C MET A 170 14.85 -2.84 15.44
N ASN A 171 14.14 -3.23 16.50
CA ASN A 171 13.63 -2.37 17.59
C ASN A 171 12.61 -1.30 17.14
N ILE A 172 11.86 -1.55 16.06
CA ILE A 172 10.83 -0.63 15.54
C ILE A 172 9.49 -1.38 15.46
N GLY A 173 9.18 -2.10 16.53
CA GLY A 173 7.96 -2.91 16.64
C GLY A 173 6.67 -2.08 16.63
N GLU A 174 6.73 -0.80 16.99
CA GLU A 174 5.57 0.12 17.01
C GLU A 174 4.91 0.28 15.63
N LEU A 175 5.68 0.15 14.55
CA LEU A 175 5.16 0.23 13.17
C LEU A 175 4.33 -1.00 12.75
N SER A 176 4.28 -2.05 13.57
CA SER A 176 3.42 -3.21 13.35
C SER A 176 1.93 -2.86 13.39
N ALA A 177 1.54 -1.80 14.10
CA ALA A 177 0.16 -1.28 14.12
C ALA A 177 -0.35 -0.94 12.71
N ASP A 178 0.55 -0.58 11.79
CA ASP A 178 0.27 -0.21 10.41
C ASP A 178 0.61 -1.32 9.39
N MET A 179 0.59 -2.60 9.80
CA MET A 179 0.98 -3.76 8.97
C MET A 179 0.28 -3.81 7.60
N ASN A 180 -0.98 -3.36 7.51
CA ASN A 180 -1.73 -3.29 6.25
C ASN A 180 -1.04 -2.40 5.21
N LYS A 181 -0.42 -1.29 5.65
CA LYS A 181 0.34 -0.36 4.78
C LYS A 181 1.63 -1.02 4.28
N PHE A 182 2.30 -1.81 5.13
CA PHE A 182 3.49 -2.59 4.73
C PHE A 182 3.16 -3.66 3.70
N ILE A 183 2.11 -4.46 3.93
CA ILE A 183 1.70 -5.51 2.99
C ILE A 183 1.32 -4.90 1.63
N HIS A 184 0.63 -3.75 1.62
CA HIS A 184 0.25 -3.07 0.37
C HIS A 184 1.46 -2.79 -0.53
N VAL A 185 2.56 -2.29 0.04
CA VAL A 185 3.78 -1.92 -0.72
C VAL A 185 4.67 -3.13 -0.97
N LEU A 186 4.82 -4.00 0.02
CA LEU A 186 5.83 -5.07 0.04
C LEU A 186 5.28 -6.45 -0.38
N LYS A 187 4.01 -6.57 -0.80
CA LYS A 187 3.43 -7.88 -1.18
C LYS A 187 4.16 -8.62 -2.29
N TYR A 188 4.83 -7.92 -3.22
CA TYR A 188 5.56 -8.56 -4.32
C TYR A 188 7.09 -8.49 -4.17
N THR A 189 7.61 -7.89 -3.11
CA THR A 189 9.06 -7.76 -2.89
C THR A 189 9.65 -9.01 -2.24
N CYS A 190 10.95 -9.26 -2.46
CA CYS A 190 11.63 -10.40 -1.85
C CYS A 190 12.05 -10.11 -0.41
N HIS A 191 12.26 -11.14 0.41
CA HIS A 191 12.63 -10.99 1.83
C HIS A 191 13.91 -10.15 2.03
N ARG A 192 14.88 -10.25 1.12
CA ARG A 192 16.10 -9.43 1.15
C ARG A 192 15.80 -7.93 0.98
N GLN A 193 14.93 -7.57 0.04
CA GLN A 193 14.52 -6.18 -0.18
C GLN A 193 13.73 -5.66 1.02
N ILE A 194 12.83 -6.47 1.60
CA ILE A 194 12.08 -6.11 2.81
C ILE A 194 13.02 -5.76 3.96
N ARG A 195 14.05 -6.59 4.23
CA ARG A 195 15.06 -6.28 5.25
C ARG A 195 15.82 -5.00 4.95
N SER A 196 16.17 -4.74 3.70
CA SER A 196 16.87 -3.52 3.31
C SER A 196 16.00 -2.27 3.49
N VAL A 197 14.71 -2.35 3.19
CA VAL A 197 13.75 -1.25 3.39
C VAL A 197 13.55 -0.97 4.87
N ILE A 198 13.42 -2.01 5.70
CA ILE A 198 13.26 -1.86 7.16
C ILE A 198 14.54 -1.27 7.79
N ARG A 199 15.73 -1.66 7.31
CA ARG A 199 16.99 -1.01 7.71
C ARG A 199 17.00 0.47 7.38
N GLY A 200 16.59 0.85 6.16
CA GLY A 200 16.47 2.25 5.79
C GLY A 200 15.47 3.03 6.64
N LEU A 201 14.37 2.39 7.08
CA LEU A 201 13.45 3.00 8.05
C LEU A 201 14.12 3.21 9.41
N ARG A 202 14.91 2.25 9.88
CA ARG A 202 15.68 2.40 11.12
C ARG A 202 16.69 3.52 11.04
N ASP A 203 17.43 3.59 9.94
CA ASP A 203 18.42 4.65 9.74
C ASP A 203 17.77 6.05 9.77
N MET A 204 16.53 6.19 9.29
CA MET A 204 15.77 7.45 9.39
C MET A 204 15.38 7.78 10.84
N VAL A 205 14.95 6.77 11.62
CA VAL A 205 14.61 6.92 13.04
C VAL A 205 15.85 7.29 13.86
N ASP A 206 16.98 6.62 13.60
CA ASP A 206 18.26 6.86 14.28
C ASP A 206 18.82 8.27 13.97
N ARG A 207 18.51 8.83 12.78
CA ARG A 207 18.86 10.21 12.39
C ARG A 207 17.99 11.29 13.05
N LYS A 208 17.06 10.92 13.94
CA LYS A 208 16.09 11.82 14.62
C LYS A 208 15.13 12.55 13.67
N GLU A 209 14.89 12.03 12.46
CA GLU A 209 13.89 12.59 11.53
C GLU A 209 12.44 12.32 11.99
N GLY A 210 12.26 11.57 13.08
CA GLY A 210 10.96 11.21 13.65
C GLY A 210 10.26 10.06 12.91
N TYR A 211 9.19 9.54 13.50
CA TYR A 211 8.39 8.49 12.87
C TYR A 211 7.72 9.00 11.59
N PRO A 212 7.78 8.26 10.47
CA PRO A 212 7.27 8.74 9.20
C PRO A 212 5.75 8.86 9.21
N THR A 213 5.24 10.09 9.13
CA THR A 213 3.80 10.40 9.04
C THR A 213 3.12 9.80 7.81
N LYS A 214 3.86 9.61 6.72
CA LYS A 214 3.38 9.01 5.45
C LYS A 214 4.05 7.69 5.10
N ILE A 215 3.87 6.66 5.95
CA ILE A 215 4.50 5.33 5.84
C ILE A 215 4.51 4.74 4.41
N VAL A 216 3.38 4.78 3.69
CA VAL A 216 3.29 4.20 2.33
C VAL A 216 4.26 4.88 1.36
N TYR A 217 4.40 6.20 1.45
CA TYR A 217 5.29 6.98 0.59
C TYR A 217 6.76 6.70 0.94
N THR A 218 7.10 6.70 2.23
CA THR A 218 8.46 6.40 2.69
C THR A 218 8.89 4.99 2.32
N LEU A 219 8.00 3.99 2.47
CA LEU A 219 8.27 2.62 2.04
C LEU A 219 8.56 2.52 0.54
N LYS A 220 7.78 3.21 -0.30
CA LYS A 220 8.06 3.28 -1.74
C LYS A 220 9.40 3.95 -2.03
N LYS A 221 9.68 5.10 -1.39
CA LYS A 221 10.94 5.83 -1.55
C LYS A 221 12.15 4.95 -1.22
N LEU A 222 12.12 4.26 -0.08
CA LEU A 222 13.18 3.35 0.36
C LEU A 222 13.29 2.12 -0.56
N LEU A 223 12.17 1.60 -1.06
CA LEU A 223 12.19 0.51 -2.04
C LEU A 223 12.89 0.95 -3.34
N HIS A 224 12.59 2.15 -3.84
CA HIS A 224 13.26 2.71 -5.02
C HIS A 224 14.76 2.89 -4.78
N GLN A 225 15.16 3.46 -3.63
CA GLN A 225 16.56 3.63 -3.28
C GLN A 225 17.31 2.29 -3.20
N THR A 226 16.72 1.28 -2.54
CA THR A 226 17.34 -0.05 -2.44
C THR A 226 17.46 -0.74 -3.79
N SER A 227 16.47 -0.61 -4.68
CA SER A 227 16.55 -1.11 -6.06
C SER A 227 17.63 -0.39 -6.88
N GLN A 228 17.75 0.93 -6.72
CA GLN A 228 18.76 1.76 -7.37
C GLN A 228 20.18 1.31 -7.01
N TYR A 229 20.48 1.08 -5.73
CA TYR A 229 21.80 0.58 -5.33
C TYR A 229 22.14 -0.77 -5.95
N GLN A 230 21.16 -1.69 -6.06
CA GLN A 230 21.37 -2.99 -6.71
C GLN A 230 21.69 -2.85 -8.21
N ILE A 231 21.09 -1.88 -8.88
CA ILE A 231 21.35 -1.60 -10.29
C ILE A 231 22.74 -1.00 -10.47
N LEU A 232 23.14 -0.07 -9.62
CA LEU A 232 24.48 0.53 -9.68
C LEU A 232 25.57 -0.51 -9.38
N ASP A 233 25.35 -1.40 -8.41
CA ASP A 233 26.25 -2.55 -8.15
C ASP A 233 26.34 -3.48 -9.38
N THR A 234 25.20 -3.75 -10.03
CA THR A 234 25.19 -4.53 -11.28
C THR A 234 25.91 -3.80 -12.42
N ALA A 235 25.75 -2.48 -12.54
CA ALA A 235 26.45 -1.68 -13.53
C ALA A 235 27.96 -1.65 -13.29
N ALA A 236 28.41 -1.67 -12.03
CA ALA A 236 29.83 -1.74 -11.68
C ALA A 236 30.42 -3.11 -12.06
N LYS A 237 29.71 -4.21 -11.75
CA LYS A 237 30.12 -5.58 -12.10
C LYS A 237 30.24 -5.79 -13.62
N GLU A 238 29.37 -5.18 -14.39
CA GLU A 238 29.37 -5.28 -15.87
C GLU A 238 30.22 -4.18 -16.54
N GLY A 239 30.97 -3.38 -15.78
CA GLY A 239 31.91 -2.39 -16.33
C GLY A 239 31.27 -1.15 -16.97
N ILE A 240 29.98 -0.91 -16.75
CA ILE A 240 29.24 0.25 -17.29
C ILE A 240 29.31 1.45 -16.35
N TYR A 241 29.42 1.22 -15.03
CA TYR A 241 29.39 2.30 -14.03
C TYR A 241 30.33 3.49 -14.32
N PRO A 242 31.60 3.28 -14.74
CA PRO A 242 32.50 4.38 -15.07
C PRO A 242 32.07 5.21 -16.29
N LEU A 243 31.27 4.61 -17.18
CA LEU A 243 30.81 5.20 -18.44
C LEU A 243 29.56 6.07 -18.27
N ILE A 244 28.81 5.91 -17.17
CA ILE A 244 27.55 6.63 -16.92
C ILE A 244 27.76 8.15 -16.87
N ALA A 245 28.79 8.60 -16.16
CA ALA A 245 29.07 10.02 -15.92
C ALA A 245 30.31 10.54 -16.67
N GLN A 246 30.72 9.86 -17.76
CA GLN A 246 31.89 10.26 -18.55
C GLN A 246 31.66 11.51 -19.40
N HIS A 247 30.41 11.79 -19.78
CA HIS A 247 30.01 12.96 -20.58
C HIS A 247 29.94 14.26 -19.77
N VAL A 248 30.04 14.19 -18.44
CA VAL A 248 29.99 15.37 -17.57
C VAL A 248 31.41 15.79 -17.19
N PRO A 249 31.80 17.07 -17.34
CA PRO A 249 33.12 17.56 -16.95
C PRO A 249 33.45 17.27 -15.48
N LYS A 250 34.72 16.96 -15.19
CA LYS A 250 35.22 16.61 -13.84
C LYS A 250 34.98 17.72 -12.79
N GLU A 251 34.81 18.96 -13.24
CA GLU A 251 34.60 20.15 -12.39
C GLU A 251 33.18 20.24 -11.82
N ARG A 252 32.19 19.53 -12.41
CA ARG A 252 30.78 19.55 -11.97
C ARG A 252 30.37 18.25 -11.27
N ASN A 253 30.96 17.99 -10.10
CA ASN A 253 30.70 16.76 -9.35
C ASN A 253 29.22 16.57 -8.96
N SER A 254 28.48 17.66 -8.69
CA SER A 254 27.03 17.62 -8.43
C SER A 254 26.25 17.00 -9.58
N ASP A 255 26.60 17.35 -10.82
CA ASP A 255 25.89 16.91 -12.03
C ASP A 255 26.25 15.46 -12.37
N ARG A 256 27.44 15.00 -11.96
CA ARG A 256 27.87 13.59 -12.04
C ARG A 256 27.05 12.71 -11.10
N GLU A 257 26.85 13.16 -9.87
CA GLU A 257 26.00 12.44 -8.91
C GLU A 257 24.54 12.41 -9.37
N GLN A 258 24.03 13.52 -9.91
CA GLN A 258 22.67 13.57 -10.47
C GLN A 258 22.49 12.67 -11.69
N THR A 259 23.47 12.57 -12.59
CA THR A 259 23.40 11.68 -13.75
C THR A 259 23.44 10.21 -13.36
N VAL A 260 24.28 9.83 -12.40
CA VAL A 260 24.28 8.49 -11.79
C VAL A 260 22.95 8.20 -11.08
N PHE A 261 22.41 9.20 -10.38
CA PHE A 261 21.14 9.09 -9.70
C PHE A 261 19.98 8.88 -10.69
N ASN A 262 19.90 9.69 -11.74
CA ASN A 262 18.90 9.60 -12.80
C ASN A 262 18.97 8.27 -13.55
N PHE A 263 20.18 7.76 -13.80
CA PHE A 263 20.39 6.43 -14.40
C PHE A 263 19.83 5.32 -13.50
N GLY A 264 20.14 5.36 -12.21
CA GLY A 264 19.63 4.40 -11.24
C GLY A 264 18.10 4.45 -11.09
N LEU A 265 17.52 5.65 -11.09
CA LEU A 265 16.06 5.84 -11.06
C LEU A 265 15.38 5.25 -12.29
N HIS A 266 15.92 5.50 -13.49
CA HIS A 266 15.32 5.01 -14.73
C HIS A 266 15.19 3.48 -14.74
N TYR A 267 16.22 2.78 -14.28
CA TYR A 267 16.24 1.32 -14.28
C TYR A 267 15.65 0.67 -13.02
N SER A 268 15.27 1.46 -11.99
CA SER A 268 14.79 0.99 -10.68
C SER A 268 13.63 -0.01 -10.74
N MET A 269 12.78 0.09 -11.75
CA MET A 269 11.60 -0.77 -11.93
C MET A 269 11.84 -1.97 -12.85
N TYR A 270 13.03 -2.08 -13.46
CA TYR A 270 13.34 -3.15 -14.40
C TYR A 270 13.80 -4.41 -13.68
N SER A 271 13.64 -5.57 -14.33
CA SER A 271 14.12 -6.83 -13.76
C SER A 271 15.65 -6.90 -13.82
N LEU A 272 16.29 -7.26 -12.71
CA LEU A 272 17.76 -7.36 -12.60
C LEU A 272 18.37 -8.29 -13.65
N ARG A 273 17.67 -9.39 -14.00
CA ARG A 273 18.14 -10.35 -15.01
C ARG A 273 18.21 -9.73 -16.41
N ASN A 274 17.22 -8.92 -16.77
CA ASN A 274 17.19 -8.27 -18.08
C ASN A 274 18.20 -7.13 -18.12
N ILE A 275 18.31 -6.35 -17.04
CA ILE A 275 19.32 -5.29 -16.90
C ILE A 275 20.73 -5.87 -17.05
N LYS A 276 21.05 -6.98 -16.38
CA LYS A 276 22.36 -7.62 -16.49
C LYS A 276 22.70 -8.03 -17.92
N LYS A 277 21.76 -8.66 -18.63
CA LYS A 277 21.94 -9.02 -20.05
C LYS A 277 22.14 -7.78 -20.92
N MET A 278 21.34 -6.75 -20.69
CA MET A 278 21.42 -5.49 -21.43
C MET A 278 22.76 -4.79 -21.20
N PHE A 279 23.21 -4.69 -19.95
CA PHE A 279 24.52 -4.12 -19.62
C PHE A 279 25.66 -4.89 -20.27
N LYS A 280 25.63 -6.22 -20.21
CA LYS A 280 26.64 -7.05 -20.89
C LYS A 280 26.68 -6.81 -22.41
N ASN A 281 25.52 -6.74 -23.06
CA ASN A 281 25.43 -6.51 -24.50
C ASN A 281 25.88 -5.10 -24.88
N VAL A 282 25.44 -4.08 -24.14
CA VAL A 282 25.83 -2.69 -24.35
C VAL A 282 27.33 -2.52 -24.15
N HIS A 283 27.90 -3.09 -23.08
CA HIS A 283 29.34 -3.05 -22.85
C HIS A 283 30.12 -3.72 -23.99
N ALA A 284 29.66 -4.86 -24.50
CA ALA A 284 30.27 -5.52 -25.66
C ALA A 284 30.24 -4.65 -26.92
N LEU A 285 29.10 -4.01 -27.21
CA LEU A 285 28.96 -3.10 -28.36
C LEU A 285 29.85 -1.87 -28.24
N LEU A 286 29.94 -1.28 -27.03
CA LEU A 286 30.82 -0.14 -26.78
C LEU A 286 32.29 -0.54 -26.91
N LYS A 287 32.67 -1.74 -26.46
CA LYS A 287 34.03 -2.28 -26.62
C LYS A 287 34.41 -2.51 -28.08
N GLN A 288 33.46 -2.78 -28.97
CA GLN A 288 33.77 -3.00 -30.39
C GLN A 288 34.15 -1.70 -31.12
N LYS A 289 33.53 -0.56 -30.80
CA LYS A 289 33.72 0.70 -31.53
C LYS A 289 34.58 1.73 -30.79
N PHE A 290 34.51 1.77 -29.47
CA PHE A 290 35.16 2.81 -28.65
C PHE A 290 36.35 2.28 -27.83
N ALA A 291 36.86 1.09 -28.15
CA ALA A 291 38.09 0.57 -27.55
C ALA A 291 39.30 1.32 -28.10
N VAL A 292 39.83 2.26 -27.31
CA VAL A 292 41.04 3.03 -27.60
C VAL A 292 42.21 2.40 -26.84
N PRO A 293 43.44 2.35 -27.41
CA PRO A 293 44.63 1.99 -26.65
C PRO A 293 44.79 2.90 -25.43
N VAL A 294 45.08 2.32 -24.26
CA VAL A 294 45.22 3.10 -23.02
C VAL A 294 46.34 4.11 -23.19
N THR A 295 46.05 5.38 -22.89
CA THR A 295 47.05 6.45 -22.76
C THR A 295 47.59 6.48 -21.33
N GLU A 296 48.82 6.96 -21.11
CA GLU A 296 49.38 7.15 -19.75
C GLU A 296 48.41 7.91 -18.82
N GLU A 297 47.70 8.90 -19.36
CA GLU A 297 46.69 9.70 -18.65
C GLU A 297 45.55 8.89 -18.03
N SER A 298 45.24 7.71 -18.58
CA SER A 298 44.22 6.83 -18.04
C SER A 298 44.61 6.20 -16.70
N TYR A 299 45.90 6.04 -16.43
CA TYR A 299 46.43 5.64 -15.11
C TYR A 299 46.40 6.79 -14.10
N HIS A 300 46.29 8.03 -14.56
CA HIS A 300 46.23 9.22 -13.72
C HIS A 300 44.82 9.59 -13.24
N ARG A 301 43.82 8.70 -13.38
CA ARG A 301 42.43 8.97 -12.97
C ARG A 301 42.25 9.23 -11.46
N ASN A 302 43.17 8.72 -10.62
CA ASN A 302 43.13 8.88 -9.17
C ASN A 302 44.05 10.02 -8.67
N TYR A 303 43.60 10.76 -7.65
CA TYR A 303 44.39 11.80 -6.98
C TYR A 303 45.71 11.24 -6.44
N LEU A 304 46.81 11.94 -6.70
CA LEU A 304 48.16 11.60 -6.26
C LEU A 304 48.35 12.04 -4.81
N LYS A 305 48.65 11.09 -3.92
CA LYS A 305 48.94 11.37 -2.51
C LYS A 305 50.43 11.24 -2.18
N TYR A 306 51.14 10.36 -2.89
CA TYR A 306 52.56 10.08 -2.68
C TYR A 306 53.36 10.35 -3.95
N GLN A 307 54.63 10.73 -3.80
CA GLN A 307 55.49 11.04 -4.95
C GLN A 307 55.83 9.79 -5.78
N GLU A 308 55.90 8.60 -5.17
CA GLU A 308 56.23 7.38 -5.91
C GLU A 308 55.04 6.81 -6.71
N GLU A 309 53.80 7.27 -6.48
CA GLU A 309 52.62 6.82 -7.23
C GLU A 309 52.73 7.15 -8.74
N THR A 310 53.41 8.23 -9.13
CA THR A 310 53.67 8.53 -10.55
C THR A 310 54.64 7.55 -11.19
N LEU A 311 55.66 7.09 -10.45
CA LEU A 311 56.64 6.12 -10.94
C LEU A 311 56.01 4.74 -11.12
N PHE A 312 55.18 4.30 -10.17
CA PHE A 312 54.47 3.03 -10.31
C PHE A 312 53.46 3.04 -11.46
N ARG A 313 52.79 4.17 -11.71
CA ARG A 313 51.84 4.32 -12.82
C ARG A 313 52.53 4.21 -14.17
N LYS A 314 53.72 4.83 -14.31
CA LYS A 314 54.56 4.69 -15.52
C LYS A 314 55.05 3.25 -15.70
N TYR A 315 55.54 2.64 -14.62
CA TYR A 315 55.99 1.25 -14.64
C TYR A 315 54.87 0.27 -15.04
N ALA A 316 53.66 0.45 -14.50
CA ALA A 316 52.50 -0.38 -14.85
C ALA A 316 52.04 -0.18 -16.30
N TYR A 317 52.19 1.04 -16.84
CA TYR A 317 51.93 1.33 -18.25
C TYR A 317 52.93 0.61 -19.17
N ASP A 318 54.22 0.69 -18.86
CA ASP A 318 55.29 0.04 -19.62
C ASP A 318 55.14 -1.50 -19.63
N GLN A 319 54.66 -2.07 -18.52
CA GLN A 319 54.39 -3.51 -18.39
C GLN A 319 53.07 -3.97 -19.03
N GLY A 320 52.24 -3.05 -19.55
CA GLY A 320 50.98 -3.40 -20.21
C GLY A 320 49.93 -4.02 -19.28
N VAL A 321 49.94 -3.65 -18.00
CA VAL A 321 49.06 -4.23 -16.97
C VAL A 321 47.61 -3.81 -17.16
N ASN A 322 46.63 -4.64 -16.83
CA ASN A 322 45.23 -4.21 -16.87
C ASN A 322 44.97 -3.02 -15.90
N LEU A 323 44.41 -1.93 -16.42
CA LEU A 323 44.10 -0.70 -15.65
C LEU A 323 43.23 -0.95 -14.42
N HIS A 324 42.22 -1.82 -14.51
CA HIS A 324 41.31 -2.13 -13.40
C HIS A 324 42.01 -2.95 -12.31
N ALA A 325 42.87 -3.89 -12.71
CA ALA A 325 43.67 -4.68 -11.77
C ALA A 325 44.69 -3.79 -11.04
N TYR A 326 45.31 -2.86 -11.76
CA TYR A 326 46.22 -1.87 -11.18
C TYR A 326 45.52 -0.95 -10.17
N ILE A 327 44.31 -0.44 -10.49
CA ILE A 327 43.54 0.43 -9.57
C ILE A 327 43.14 -0.33 -8.30
N ALA A 328 42.76 -1.61 -8.40
CA ALA A 328 42.46 -2.42 -7.22
C ALA A 328 43.69 -2.58 -6.31
N LEU A 329 44.85 -2.83 -6.91
CA LEU A 329 46.13 -2.94 -6.21
C LEU A 329 46.52 -1.60 -5.53
N GLU A 330 46.29 -0.46 -6.20
CA GLU A 330 46.48 0.87 -5.61
C GLU A 330 45.57 1.11 -4.37
N ILE A 331 44.33 0.60 -4.39
CA ILE A 331 43.41 0.67 -3.23
C ILE A 331 43.92 -0.20 -2.08
N GLU A 332 44.31 -1.45 -2.35
CA GLU A 332 44.86 -2.35 -1.33
C GLU A 332 46.12 -1.79 -0.68
N MET A 333 46.99 -1.18 -1.49
CA MET A 333 48.19 -0.51 -1.02
C MET A 333 47.85 0.67 -0.10
N ARG A 334 46.84 1.48 -0.44
CA ARG A 334 46.35 2.57 0.42
C ARG A 334 45.71 2.06 1.70
N GLU A 335 45.02 0.93 1.67
CA GLU A 335 44.48 0.28 2.88
C GLU A 335 45.61 -0.21 3.79
N LYS A 336 46.62 -0.88 3.24
CA LYS A 336 47.82 -1.30 4.01
C LYS A 336 48.55 -0.14 4.66
N LEU A 337 48.70 0.99 3.95
CA LEU A 337 49.30 2.20 4.52
C LEU A 337 48.44 2.84 5.62
N LYS A 338 47.11 2.82 5.48
CA LYS A 338 46.18 3.29 6.52
C LYS A 338 46.24 2.43 7.78
N VAL A 339 46.25 1.10 7.64
CA VAL A 339 46.34 0.17 8.78
C VAL A 339 47.66 0.36 9.55
N ARG A 340 48.75 0.69 8.85
CA ARG A 340 50.04 1.03 9.46
C ARG A 340 50.12 2.45 10.03
N GLY A 341 49.06 3.27 9.90
CA GLY A 341 49.03 4.63 10.43
C GLY A 341 49.98 5.61 9.72
N HIS A 342 50.39 5.30 8.49
CA HIS A 342 51.44 6.06 7.79
C HIS A 342 50.97 7.46 7.36
N LYS A 343 51.71 8.49 7.76
CA LYS A 343 51.37 9.91 7.51
C LYS A 343 52.40 10.66 6.65
N GLU A 344 53.55 10.05 6.36
CA GLU A 344 54.64 10.71 5.62
C GLU A 344 54.37 10.73 4.11
N ARG A 345 55.10 11.57 3.36
CA ARG A 345 54.91 11.75 1.91
C ARG A 345 55.58 10.67 1.05
N THR A 346 56.41 9.83 1.64
CA THR A 346 57.18 8.75 1.01
C THR A 346 56.68 7.39 1.47
N ILE A 347 56.62 6.41 0.57
CA ILE A 347 56.14 5.07 0.88
C ILE A 347 57.29 4.24 1.48
N PRO A 348 57.06 3.48 2.59
CA PRO A 348 58.08 2.62 3.17
C PRO A 348 58.62 1.58 2.18
N SER A 349 59.93 1.30 2.23
CA SER A 349 60.62 0.40 1.29
C SER A 349 59.97 -0.98 1.15
N ASP A 350 59.57 -1.61 2.27
CA ASP A 350 58.91 -2.93 2.25
C ASP A 350 57.58 -2.93 1.47
N VAL A 351 56.83 -1.81 1.54
CA VAL A 351 55.55 -1.67 0.83
C VAL A 351 55.79 -1.37 -0.64
N ARG A 352 56.86 -0.63 -0.95
CA ARG A 352 57.29 -0.33 -2.33
C ARG A 352 57.70 -1.61 -3.05
N GLU A 353 58.54 -2.43 -2.45
CA GLU A 353 58.99 -3.71 -3.03
C GLU A 353 57.80 -4.66 -3.22
N TRP A 354 56.95 -4.80 -2.20
CA TRP A 354 55.72 -5.58 -2.32
C TRP A 354 54.81 -5.09 -3.45
N PHE A 355 54.68 -3.77 -3.63
CA PHE A 355 53.83 -3.19 -4.66
C PHE A 355 54.37 -3.46 -6.07
N ILE A 356 55.68 -3.34 -6.28
CA ILE A 356 56.33 -3.66 -7.55
C ILE A 356 56.16 -5.14 -7.89
N GLU A 357 56.45 -6.04 -6.93
CA GLU A 357 56.23 -7.48 -7.14
C GLU A 357 54.77 -7.84 -7.43
N ALA A 358 53.84 -7.11 -6.82
CA ALA A 358 52.43 -7.33 -7.05
C ALA A 358 51.99 -6.83 -8.43
N ILE A 359 52.57 -5.73 -8.94
CA ILE A 359 52.36 -5.25 -10.32
C ILE A 359 52.84 -6.28 -11.33
N ASP A 360 54.01 -6.89 -11.11
CA ASP A 360 54.58 -7.91 -12.01
C ASP A 360 53.72 -9.18 -12.10
N LYS A 361 52.96 -9.48 -11.04
CA LYS A 361 52.05 -10.63 -10.98
C LYS A 361 50.67 -10.35 -11.59
N LEU A 362 50.37 -9.12 -12.00
CA LEU A 362 49.07 -8.77 -12.56
C LEU A 362 48.91 -9.28 -14.00
N PRO A 363 47.68 -9.61 -14.43
CA PRO A 363 47.41 -10.03 -15.80
C PRO A 363 47.71 -8.88 -16.78
N GLN A 364 48.56 -9.19 -17.75
CA GLN A 364 48.86 -8.32 -18.90
C GLN A 364 47.76 -8.51 -19.94
N GLU A 365 47.07 -7.42 -20.30
CA GLU A 365 46.06 -7.42 -21.35
C GLU A 365 46.43 -6.39 -22.41
N LYS A 366 46.00 -6.60 -23.67
CA LYS A 366 46.05 -5.55 -24.69
C LYS A 366 45.21 -4.37 -24.20
N LEU A 367 45.90 -3.39 -23.63
CA LEU A 367 45.41 -2.15 -23.04
C LEU A 367 44.33 -1.50 -23.91
N ARG A 368 43.05 -1.82 -23.66
CA ARG A 368 41.91 -1.24 -24.38
C ARG A 368 40.88 -0.78 -23.38
N VAL A 369 40.76 0.53 -23.23
CA VAL A 369 39.72 1.16 -22.40
C VAL A 369 38.67 1.75 -23.33
N ILE A 370 37.41 1.67 -22.90
CA ILE A 370 36.30 2.31 -23.61
C ILE A 370 36.37 3.81 -23.30
N GLU A 371 36.67 4.63 -24.30
CA GLU A 371 36.58 6.08 -24.20
C GLU A 371 35.42 6.60 -25.04
N LEU A 372 34.39 7.09 -24.36
CA LEU A 372 33.22 7.66 -24.99
C LEU A 372 33.47 9.14 -25.35
N PRO A 373 32.93 9.64 -26.47
CA PRO A 373 32.98 11.06 -26.82
C PRO A 373 32.41 11.93 -25.70
N LYS A 374 32.95 13.16 -25.53
CA LYS A 374 32.57 14.07 -24.43
C LYS A 374 31.07 14.44 -24.39
N GLN A 375 30.35 14.29 -25.50
CA GLN A 375 28.91 14.57 -25.62
C GLN A 375 28.02 13.32 -25.54
N PHE A 376 28.61 12.13 -25.38
CA PHE A 376 27.88 10.87 -25.50
C PHE A 376 27.09 10.53 -24.23
N ASN A 377 25.76 10.66 -24.29
CA ASN A 377 24.88 10.27 -23.20
C ASN A 377 24.56 8.77 -23.25
N LEU A 378 25.20 7.99 -22.38
CA LEU A 378 24.98 6.55 -22.24
C LEU A 378 23.50 6.21 -21.96
N LEU A 379 22.79 7.05 -21.21
CA LEU A 379 21.40 6.81 -20.85
C LEU A 379 20.49 6.86 -22.09
N GLU A 380 20.77 7.79 -23.01
CA GLU A 380 20.04 7.89 -24.28
C GLU A 380 20.36 6.74 -25.22
N PHE A 381 21.64 6.37 -25.33
CA PHE A 381 22.07 5.22 -26.10
C PHE A 381 21.41 3.92 -25.63
N MET A 382 21.32 3.73 -24.32
CA MET A 382 20.66 2.57 -23.76
C MET A 382 19.13 2.58 -23.99
N ARG A 383 18.49 3.75 -23.96
CA ARG A 383 17.06 3.88 -24.29
C ARG A 383 16.78 3.58 -25.76
N THR A 384 17.61 4.05 -26.68
CA THR A 384 17.46 3.75 -28.11
C THR A 384 17.74 2.29 -28.41
N PHE A 385 18.77 1.70 -27.79
CA PHE A 385 19.02 0.26 -27.82
C PHE A 385 17.80 -0.53 -27.34
N GLU A 386 17.21 -0.15 -26.21
CA GLU A 386 16.02 -0.80 -25.68
C GLU A 386 14.81 -0.69 -26.64
N ARG A 387 14.58 0.49 -27.22
CA ARG A 387 13.50 0.71 -28.21
C ARG A 387 13.66 -0.21 -29.41
N LEU A 388 14.88 -0.35 -29.94
CA LEU A 388 15.19 -1.20 -31.08
C LEU A 388 15.04 -2.70 -30.76
N VAL A 389 15.48 -3.14 -29.58
CA VAL A 389 15.30 -4.52 -29.12
C VAL A 389 13.82 -4.86 -28.93
N ARG A 390 13.01 -3.93 -28.38
CA ARG A 390 11.55 -4.12 -28.26
C ARG A 390 10.83 -4.16 -29.61
N ALA A 391 11.39 -3.48 -30.63
CA ALA A 391 10.89 -3.53 -32.00
C ALA A 391 11.33 -4.80 -32.76
N GLY A 392 12.05 -5.72 -32.12
CA GLY A 392 12.48 -7.00 -32.72
C GLY A 392 13.75 -6.91 -33.58
N VAL A 393 14.47 -5.79 -33.56
CA VAL A 393 15.71 -5.61 -34.34
C VAL A 393 16.88 -6.28 -33.62
N THR A 394 17.56 -7.22 -34.29
CA THR A 394 18.82 -7.81 -33.80
C THR A 394 19.98 -6.85 -34.02
N ILE A 395 20.42 -6.19 -32.97
CA ILE A 395 21.50 -5.20 -33.03
C ILE A 395 22.85 -5.94 -33.01
N THR A 396 23.57 -5.89 -34.13
CA THR A 396 24.90 -6.53 -34.28
C THR A 396 26.04 -5.52 -34.28
N ALA A 397 25.76 -4.24 -34.58
CA ALA A 397 26.76 -3.18 -34.64
C ALA A 397 26.32 -1.94 -33.84
N PRO A 398 27.27 -1.26 -33.15
CA PRO A 398 26.99 -0.03 -32.41
C PRO A 398 26.51 1.13 -33.30
N ASP A 399 26.87 1.10 -34.60
CA ASP A 399 26.45 2.11 -35.58
C ASP A 399 24.94 2.17 -35.77
N GLN A 400 24.24 1.03 -35.70
CA GLN A 400 22.78 0.96 -35.85
C GLN A 400 22.05 1.73 -34.73
N VAL A 401 22.64 1.76 -33.53
CA VAL A 401 22.08 2.48 -32.37
C VAL A 401 22.41 3.96 -32.45
N LEU A 402 23.60 4.31 -32.95
CA LEU A 402 24.04 5.68 -33.14
C LEU A 402 23.27 6.38 -34.26
N THR A 403 23.06 5.74 -35.40
CA THR A 403 22.21 6.28 -36.48
C THR A 403 20.77 6.47 -35.99
N ALA A 404 20.25 5.56 -35.17
CA ALA A 404 18.92 5.70 -34.57
C ALA A 404 18.83 6.78 -33.47
N MET A 405 19.96 7.25 -32.94
CA MET A 405 20.03 8.43 -32.08
C MET A 405 20.08 9.73 -32.89
N GLU A 406 20.70 9.71 -34.07
CA GLU A 406 20.81 10.86 -34.98
C GLU A 406 19.51 11.11 -35.77
N ILE A 407 18.73 10.06 -36.08
CA ILE A 407 17.41 10.16 -36.76
C ILE A 407 16.28 10.59 -35.79
N LYS A 408 16.62 11.20 -34.65
CA LYS A 408 15.62 11.68 -33.68
C LYS A 408 14.88 12.91 -34.15
#